data_AF-A0A2D4P904-F1
#
_entry.id   AF-A0A2D4P904-F1
#
_cell.length_a   1.000
_cell.length_b   1.000
_cell.length_c   1.000
_cell.angle_alpha   90.00
_cell.angle_beta   90.00
_cell.angle_gamma   90.00
#
_symmetry.space_group_name_H-M   'P 1'
#
loop_
_entity.id
_entity.type
_entity.pdbx_description
1 polymer ?
#
loop_
_entity_poly.entity_id
_entity_poly.type
_entity_poly.pdbx_seq_one_letter_code
_entity_poly.pdbx_strand_id
1 'polypeptide(L)'
;MLESKQEEILESKVDAAEWNLEVERVLPQLKVTIRTDNKDWRIHVDQMHQHQDGIESALKDTRGYLDKLHNEISRTLEKVSSREKYINNQLEHLVQEYRSAQALLSEAKEKYQQGSGGVTERTRILSEITEELEKVKQEMEEKGSSMTDGAPLVKIKQALTKLKQETIQMDIRIGVVEHTLLQSKLKEKSNMTRDMHATIIPDSSIVGTY
;
A
#
# COMPACT_ATOMS: atom_id res chain seq x y z
N MET A 1 -12.21 -113.27 86.27
CA MET A 1 -12.54 -113.55 84.85
C MET A 1 -11.77 -112.51 84.05
N LEU A 2 -10.50 -112.74 83.67
CA LEU A 2 -10.02 -113.69 82.65
C LEU A 2 -10.79 -113.54 81.33
N GLU A 3 -10.29 -112.65 80.47
CA GLU A 3 -10.21 -112.91 79.04
C GLU A 3 -8.94 -112.26 78.50
N SER A 4 -7.93 -113.13 78.34
CA SER A 4 -6.62 -112.81 77.82
C SER A 4 -6.75 -112.49 76.34
N LYS A 5 -6.34 -111.29 75.96
CA LYS A 5 -6.18 -110.87 74.58
C LYS A 5 -5.03 -111.70 73.98
N GLN A 6 -5.34 -112.84 73.36
CA GLN A 6 -4.36 -113.56 72.54
C GLN A 6 -4.18 -112.76 71.25
N GLU A 7 -3.14 -111.92 71.24
CA GLU A 7 -2.48 -111.58 69.99
C GLU A 7 -1.93 -112.90 69.43
N GLU A 8 -2.66 -113.50 68.49
CA GLU A 8 -2.09 -114.49 67.58
C GLU A 8 -0.99 -113.76 66.81
N ILE A 9 0.23 -113.84 67.35
CA ILE A 9 1.44 -113.49 66.62
C ILE A 9 1.45 -114.45 65.44
N LEU A 10 1.19 -113.91 64.24
CA LEU A 10 1.39 -114.60 62.98
C LEU A 10 2.85 -115.02 62.90
N GLU A 11 3.17 -116.22 63.38
CA GLU A 11 4.49 -116.81 63.16
C GLU A 11 4.64 -117.06 61.67
N SER A 12 5.50 -116.27 61.03
CA SER A 12 5.88 -116.45 59.64
C SER A 12 6.44 -117.85 59.46
N LYS A 13 5.69 -118.71 58.74
CA LYS A 13 6.20 -120.01 58.25
C LYS A 13 7.22 -119.88 57.12
N VAL A 14 7.54 -118.65 56.71
CA VAL A 14 8.47 -118.36 55.63
C VAL A 14 9.86 -118.21 56.23
N ASP A 15 10.79 -119.05 55.77
CA ASP A 15 12.20 -118.97 56.13
C ASP A 15 12.76 -117.60 55.70
N ALA A 16 13.55 -116.99 56.59
CA ALA A 16 14.10 -115.66 56.34
C ALA A 16 15.00 -115.64 55.09
N ALA A 17 15.64 -116.76 54.76
CA ALA A 17 16.44 -116.89 53.56
C ALA A 17 15.58 -116.94 52.28
N GLU A 18 14.46 -117.67 52.29
CA GLU A 18 13.52 -117.71 51.15
C GLU A 18 12.87 -116.36 50.89
N TRP A 19 12.48 -115.63 51.95
CA TRP A 19 11.98 -114.27 51.82
C TRP A 19 13.03 -113.34 51.22
N ASN A 20 14.28 -113.42 51.67
CA ASN A 20 15.35 -112.56 51.16
C ASN A 20 15.65 -112.85 49.68
N LEU A 21 15.61 -114.11 49.26
CA LEU A 21 15.75 -114.49 47.84
C LEU A 21 14.61 -113.95 46.97
N GLU A 22 13.38 -113.99 47.47
CA GLU A 22 12.22 -113.44 46.75
C GLU A 22 12.28 -111.91 46.66
N VAL A 23 12.74 -111.25 47.72
CA VAL A 23 13.02 -109.81 47.71
C VAL A 23 14.08 -109.49 46.67
N GLU A 24 15.22 -110.19 46.65
CA GLU A 24 16.27 -110.00 45.63
C GLU A 24 15.78 -110.28 44.20
N ARG A 25 14.84 -111.21 44.03
CA ARG A 25 14.24 -111.54 42.73
C ARG A 25 13.32 -110.44 42.21
N VAL A 26 12.54 -109.82 43.10
CA VAL A 26 11.53 -108.80 42.75
C VAL A 26 12.12 -107.39 42.70
N LEU A 27 13.19 -107.11 43.46
CA LEU A 27 13.86 -105.81 43.51
C LEU A 27 14.22 -105.22 42.12
N PRO A 28 14.75 -106.01 41.17
CA PRO A 28 15.05 -105.52 39.82
C PRO A 28 13.79 -105.19 39.01
N GLN A 29 12.66 -105.85 39.27
CA GLN A 29 11.39 -105.62 38.58
C GLN A 29 10.69 -104.35 39.09
N LEU A 30 10.93 -103.98 40.34
CA LEU A 30 10.46 -102.73 40.95
C LEU A 30 11.37 -101.54 40.62
N LYS A 31 12.57 -101.77 40.07
CA LYS A 31 13.51 -100.72 39.70
C LYS A 31 13.03 -100.01 38.42
N VAL A 32 12.14 -99.04 38.61
CA VAL A 32 11.69 -98.14 37.54
C VAL A 32 12.88 -97.27 37.11
N THR A 33 13.51 -97.64 36.01
CA THR A 33 14.57 -96.85 35.41
C THR A 33 13.92 -95.86 34.44
N ILE A 34 13.63 -94.64 34.92
CA ILE A 34 13.12 -93.56 34.08
C ILE A 34 14.23 -93.17 33.10
N ARG A 35 14.05 -93.48 31.81
CA ARG A 35 14.94 -92.99 30.77
C ARG A 35 14.56 -91.54 30.48
N THR A 36 15.50 -90.61 30.66
CA THR A 36 15.37 -89.22 30.23
C THR A 36 15.26 -89.17 28.71
N ASP A 37 14.02 -89.20 28.21
CA ASP A 37 13.66 -88.98 26.81
C ASP A 37 13.13 -87.56 26.66
N ASN A 38 13.33 -86.94 25.51
CA ASN A 38 12.86 -85.57 25.21
C ASN A 38 11.32 -85.48 25.04
N LYS A 39 10.62 -86.58 25.35
CA LYS A 39 9.16 -86.69 25.48
C LYS A 39 8.71 -86.73 26.94
N ASP A 40 9.64 -86.67 27.89
CA ASP A 40 9.32 -86.57 29.31
C ASP A 40 8.76 -85.17 29.59
N TRP A 41 7.48 -85.13 29.94
CA TRP A 41 6.77 -83.90 30.27
C TRP A 41 7.43 -83.13 31.43
N ARG A 42 8.19 -83.82 32.29
CA ARG A 42 8.94 -83.17 33.38
C ARG A 42 10.00 -82.19 32.85
N ILE A 43 10.72 -82.58 31.80
CA ILE A 43 11.73 -81.72 31.16
C ILE A 43 11.05 -80.50 30.53
N HIS A 44 9.89 -80.69 29.90
CA HIS A 44 9.12 -79.58 29.32
C HIS A 44 8.56 -78.63 30.38
N VAL A 45 8.12 -79.15 31.54
CA VAL A 45 7.67 -78.33 32.67
C VAL A 45 8.84 -77.53 33.26
N ASP A 46 10.01 -78.13 33.42
CA ASP A 46 11.20 -77.42 33.88
C ASP A 46 11.65 -76.35 32.87
N GLN A 47 11.60 -76.65 31.56
CA GLN A 47 11.84 -75.67 30.50
C GLN A 47 10.81 -74.53 30.51
N MET A 48 9.53 -74.82 30.76
CA MET A 48 8.50 -73.79 30.88
C MET A 48 8.76 -72.85 32.06
N HIS A 49 9.12 -73.37 33.23
CA HIS A 49 9.51 -72.54 34.37
C HIS A 49 10.74 -71.70 34.05
N GLN A 50 11.77 -72.27 33.41
CA GLN A 50 12.96 -71.53 33.01
C GLN A 50 12.64 -70.39 32.03
N HIS A 51 11.77 -70.63 31.05
CA HIS A 51 11.31 -69.60 30.13
C HIS A 51 10.45 -68.54 30.81
N GLN A 52 9.57 -68.95 31.73
CA GLN A 52 8.76 -68.03 32.51
C GLN A 52 9.64 -67.09 33.34
N ASP A 53 10.63 -67.62 34.05
CA ASP A 53 11.59 -66.82 34.83
C ASP A 53 12.39 -65.88 33.93
N GLY A 54 12.81 -66.35 32.75
CA GLY A 54 13.50 -65.53 31.75
C GLY A 54 12.63 -64.38 31.23
N ILE A 55 11.36 -64.66 30.94
CA ILE A 55 10.39 -63.64 30.51
C ILE A 55 10.14 -62.63 31.63
N GLU A 56 9.96 -63.09 32.86
CA GLU A 56 9.70 -62.22 34.01
C GLU A 56 10.89 -61.30 34.30
N SER A 57 12.11 -61.82 34.22
CA SER A 57 13.34 -61.02 34.33
C SER A 57 13.45 -59.98 33.21
N ALA A 58 13.26 -60.40 31.95
CA ALA A 58 13.34 -59.50 30.81
C ALA A 58 12.26 -58.40 30.86
N LEU A 59 11.06 -58.74 31.32
CA LEU A 59 9.96 -57.79 31.49
C LEU A 59 10.27 -56.79 32.61
N LYS A 60 10.81 -57.25 33.74
CA LYS A 60 11.25 -56.39 34.84
C LYS A 60 12.31 -55.39 34.38
N ASP A 61 13.32 -55.85 33.64
CA ASP A 61 14.39 -54.99 33.13
C ASP A 61 13.85 -53.99 32.11
N THR A 62 13.03 -54.43 31.16
CA THR A 62 12.42 -53.57 30.14
C THR A 62 11.53 -52.51 30.77
N ARG A 63 10.73 -52.86 31.77
CA ARG A 63 9.93 -51.90 32.53
C ARG A 63 10.81 -50.88 33.25
N GLY A 64 11.91 -51.34 33.86
CA GLY A 64 12.88 -50.45 34.49
C GLY A 64 13.53 -49.46 33.51
N TYR A 65 13.88 -49.91 32.30
CA TYR A 65 14.39 -49.03 31.25
C TYR A 65 13.33 -48.02 30.79
N LEU A 66 12.09 -48.47 30.62
CA LEU A 66 10.98 -47.60 30.21
C LEU A 66 10.68 -46.53 31.27
N ASP A 67 10.67 -46.89 32.55
CA ASP A 67 10.47 -45.94 33.66
C ASP A 67 11.60 -44.91 33.72
N LYS A 68 12.86 -45.33 33.52
CA LYS A 68 13.99 -44.40 33.44
C LYS A 68 13.83 -43.41 32.28
N LEU A 69 13.52 -43.93 31.10
CA LEU A 69 13.31 -43.11 29.91
C LEU A 69 12.14 -42.14 30.08
N HIS A 70 11.02 -42.60 30.66
CA HIS A 70 9.88 -41.75 30.98
C HIS A 70 10.26 -40.60 31.93
N ASN A 71 11.01 -40.91 32.99
CA ASN A 71 11.49 -39.92 33.94
C ASN A 71 12.47 -38.93 33.32
N GLU A 72 13.37 -39.39 32.45
CA GLU A 72 14.30 -38.53 31.72
C GLU A 72 13.56 -37.58 30.77
N ILE A 73 12.61 -38.09 29.99
CA ILE A 73 11.77 -37.28 29.10
C ILE A 73 10.95 -36.26 29.90
N SER A 74 10.37 -36.65 31.03
CA SER A 74 9.58 -35.73 31.85
C SER A 74 10.46 -34.60 32.38
N ARG A 75 11.66 -34.91 32.87
CA ARG A 75 12.64 -33.92 33.33
C ARG A 75 13.12 -33.00 32.21
N THR A 76 13.34 -33.50 30.99
CA THR A 76 13.75 -32.64 29.87
C THR A 76 12.61 -31.75 29.42
N LEU A 77 11.37 -32.24 29.41
CA LEU A 77 10.18 -31.45 29.08
C LEU A 77 9.96 -30.30 30.09
N GLU A 78 10.12 -30.55 31.38
CA GLU A 78 10.05 -29.51 32.42
C GLU A 78 11.14 -28.44 32.24
N LYS A 79 12.36 -28.85 31.89
CA LYS A 79 13.47 -27.93 31.57
C LYS A 79 13.17 -27.09 30.33
N VAL A 80 12.63 -27.70 29.28
CA VAL A 80 12.23 -26.98 28.06
C VAL A 80 11.12 -25.98 28.39
N SER A 81 10.06 -26.41 29.07
CA SER A 81 8.93 -25.56 29.44
C SER A 81 9.35 -24.38 30.31
N SER A 82 10.21 -24.60 31.31
CA SER A 82 10.75 -23.50 32.13
C SER A 82 11.62 -22.53 31.33
N ARG A 83 12.42 -23.05 30.38
CA ARG A 83 13.24 -22.20 29.49
C ARG A 83 12.38 -21.39 28.52
N GLU A 84 11.34 -22.00 27.94
CA GLU A 84 10.37 -21.31 27.09
C GLU A 84 9.65 -20.21 27.86
N LYS A 85 9.17 -20.49 29.07
CA LYS A 85 8.53 -19.49 29.92
C LYS A 85 9.47 -18.32 30.23
N TYR A 86 10.74 -18.62 30.51
CA TYR A 86 11.76 -17.59 30.74
C TYR A 86 11.98 -16.72 29.49
N ILE A 87 12.17 -17.33 28.32
CA ILE A 87 12.37 -16.63 27.05
C ILE A 87 11.14 -15.78 26.70
N ASN A 88 9.94 -16.34 26.81
CA ASN A 88 8.70 -15.64 26.55
C ASN A 88 8.57 -14.41 27.45
N ASN A 89 8.84 -14.55 28.75
CA ASN A 89 8.77 -13.42 29.68
C ASN A 89 9.81 -12.33 29.38
N GLN A 90 10.98 -12.69 28.83
CA GLN A 90 11.96 -11.71 28.36
C GLN A 90 11.51 -11.01 27.07
N LEU A 91 10.90 -11.74 26.14
CA LEU A 91 10.51 -11.23 24.83
C LEU A 91 9.18 -10.48 24.84
N GLU A 92 8.28 -10.78 25.78
CA GLU A 92 6.94 -10.18 25.88
C GLU A 92 7.00 -8.64 25.85
N HIS A 93 7.87 -8.05 26.66
CA HIS A 93 8.07 -6.61 26.70
C HIS A 93 8.63 -6.07 25.39
N LEU A 94 9.65 -6.71 24.81
CA LEU A 94 10.26 -6.27 23.55
C LEU A 94 9.24 -6.33 22.39
N VAL A 95 8.39 -7.36 22.35
CA VAL A 95 7.31 -7.49 21.36
C VAL A 95 6.29 -6.37 21.57
N GLN A 96 5.95 -6.06 22.80
CA GLN A 96 5.01 -4.97 23.12
C GLN A 96 5.59 -3.60 22.74
N GLU A 97 6.86 -3.35 23.05
CA GLU A 97 7.59 -2.15 22.63
C GLU A 97 7.62 -2.03 21.11
N TYR A 98 7.98 -3.10 20.41
CA TYR A 98 8.01 -3.13 18.94
C TYR A 98 6.63 -2.79 18.36
N ARG A 99 5.55 -3.38 18.88
CA ARG A 99 4.17 -3.06 18.47
C ARG A 99 3.83 -1.59 18.71
N SER A 100 4.23 -1.05 19.87
CA SER A 100 4.00 0.37 20.19
C SER A 100 4.76 1.31 19.25
N ALA A 101 6.03 1.01 18.97
CA ALA A 101 6.87 1.77 18.06
C ALA A 101 6.33 1.70 16.61
N GLN A 102 5.84 0.54 16.20
CA GLN A 102 5.21 0.37 14.88
C GLN A 102 3.92 1.19 14.75
N ALA A 103 3.09 1.24 15.81
CA ALA A 103 1.90 2.08 15.83
C ALA A 103 2.25 3.58 15.72
N LEU A 104 3.23 4.04 16.51
CA LEU A 104 3.73 5.42 16.44
C LEU A 104 4.30 5.78 15.07
N LEU A 105 5.05 4.86 14.45
CA LEU A 105 5.58 5.04 13.10
C LEU A 105 4.45 5.15 12.07
N SER A 106 3.42 4.31 12.18
CA SER A 106 2.26 4.37 11.29
C SER A 106 1.54 5.71 11.40
N GLU A 107 1.29 6.17 12.63
CA GLU A 107 0.65 7.46 12.89
C GLU A 107 1.50 8.63 12.36
N ALA A 108 2.81 8.61 12.58
CA ALA A 108 3.71 9.65 12.08
C ALA A 108 3.75 9.69 10.54
N LYS A 109 3.75 8.52 9.88
CA LYS A 109 3.68 8.43 8.41
C LYS A 109 2.37 8.98 7.88
N GLU A 110 1.24 8.68 8.52
CA GLU A 110 -0.06 9.21 8.12
C GLU A 110 -0.10 10.73 8.26
N LYS A 111 0.34 11.28 9.41
CA LYS A 111 0.44 12.73 9.62
C LYS A 111 1.35 13.40 8.60
N TYR A 112 2.49 12.79 8.27
CA TYR A 112 3.39 13.30 7.25
C TYR A 112 2.73 13.30 5.87
N GLN A 113 2.03 12.22 5.50
CA GLN A 113 1.35 12.12 4.21
C GLN A 113 0.21 13.15 4.10
N GLN A 114 -0.58 13.32 5.15
CA GLN A 114 -1.62 14.36 5.21
C GLN A 114 -1.01 15.78 5.11
N GLY A 115 0.05 16.06 5.88
CA GLY A 115 0.76 17.33 5.85
C GLY A 115 1.38 17.63 4.49
N SER A 116 2.05 16.66 3.89
CA SER A 116 2.66 16.78 2.56
C SER A 116 1.59 17.01 1.48
N GLY A 117 0.46 16.30 1.54
CA GLY A 117 -0.68 16.54 0.64
C GLY A 117 -1.22 17.96 0.77
N GLY A 118 -1.38 18.44 2.01
CA GLY A 118 -1.82 19.81 2.28
C GLY A 118 -0.85 20.88 1.79
N VAL A 119 0.47 20.64 1.89
CA VAL A 119 1.49 21.56 1.36
C VAL A 119 1.44 21.61 -0.17
N THR A 120 1.31 20.47 -0.85
CA THR A 120 1.17 20.42 -2.31
C THR A 120 -0.07 21.19 -2.77
N GLU A 121 -1.20 20.99 -2.10
CA GLU A 121 -2.45 21.70 -2.44
C GLU A 121 -2.32 23.21 -2.22
N ARG A 122 -1.78 23.63 -1.07
CA ARG A 122 -1.54 25.06 -0.81
C ARG A 122 -0.56 25.68 -1.80
N THR A 123 0.47 24.94 -2.22
CA THR A 123 1.43 25.39 -3.23
C THR A 123 0.74 25.58 -4.59
N ARG A 124 -0.16 24.66 -4.96
CA ARG A 124 -0.98 24.78 -6.17
C ARG A 124 -1.88 26.01 -6.12
N ILE A 125 -2.63 26.20 -5.03
CA ILE A 125 -3.50 27.37 -4.84
C ILE A 125 -2.70 28.68 -4.87
N LEU A 126 -1.53 28.72 -4.22
CA LEU A 126 -0.67 29.90 -4.25
C LEU A 126 -0.20 30.22 -5.68
N SER A 127 0.13 29.21 -6.49
CA SER A 127 0.49 29.40 -7.89
C SER A 127 -0.67 29.99 -8.68
N GLU A 128 -1.89 29.47 -8.51
CA GLU A 128 -3.10 29.99 -9.16
C GLU A 128 -3.37 31.46 -8.78
N ILE A 129 -3.32 31.79 -7.49
CA ILE A 129 -3.50 33.18 -7.01
C ILE A 129 -2.40 34.10 -7.54
N THR A 130 -1.16 33.62 -7.63
CA THR A 130 -0.04 34.40 -8.17
C THR A 130 -0.25 34.71 -9.66
N GLU A 131 -0.74 33.74 -10.42
CA GLU A 131 -1.07 33.93 -11.83
C GLU A 131 -2.23 34.91 -12.03
N GLU A 132 -3.28 34.82 -11.21
CA GLU A 132 -4.37 35.81 -11.19
C GLU A 132 -3.87 37.22 -10.85
N LEU A 133 -2.97 37.33 -9.88
CA LEU A 133 -2.40 38.61 -9.46
C LEU A 133 -1.54 39.23 -10.58
N GLU A 134 -0.73 38.44 -11.28
CA GLU A 134 0.05 38.94 -12.42
C GLU A 134 -0.86 39.36 -13.57
N LYS A 135 -1.96 38.63 -13.82
CA LYS A 135 -2.96 39.03 -14.81
C LYS A 135 -3.61 40.39 -14.45
N VAL A 136 -4.04 40.58 -13.20
CA VAL A 136 -4.62 41.85 -12.75
C VAL A 136 -3.60 42.99 -12.85
N LYS A 137 -2.34 42.73 -12.52
CA LYS A 137 -1.25 43.71 -12.65
C LYS A 137 -1.03 44.10 -14.11
N GLN A 138 -1.03 43.14 -15.04
CA GLN A 138 -0.92 43.41 -16.47
C GLN A 138 -2.10 44.23 -16.99
N GLU A 139 -3.33 43.90 -16.60
CA GLU A 139 -4.52 44.70 -16.92
C GLU A 139 -4.43 46.13 -16.36
N MET A 140 -3.89 46.29 -15.15
CA MET A 140 -3.68 47.59 -14.53
C MET A 140 -2.62 48.41 -15.28
N GLU A 141 -1.53 47.79 -15.72
CA GLU A 141 -0.48 48.45 -16.52
C GLU A 141 -0.98 48.85 -17.92
N GLU A 142 -1.77 47.99 -18.57
CA GLU A 142 -2.42 48.30 -19.84
C GLU A 142 -3.42 49.47 -19.70
N LYS A 143 -4.25 49.47 -18.65
CA LYS A 143 -5.13 50.61 -18.36
C LYS A 143 -4.37 51.87 -17.97
N GLY A 144 -3.28 51.73 -17.22
CA GLY A 144 -2.41 52.84 -16.83
C GLY A 144 -1.77 53.50 -18.04
N SER A 145 -1.14 52.70 -18.90
CA SER A 145 -0.54 53.17 -20.16
C SER A 145 -1.57 53.84 -21.06
N SER A 146 -2.76 53.24 -21.24
CA SER A 146 -3.89 53.83 -21.98
C SER A 146 -4.38 55.15 -21.37
N MET A 147 -4.44 55.26 -20.04
CA MET A 147 -4.86 56.50 -19.37
C MET A 147 -3.81 57.62 -19.46
N THR A 148 -2.52 57.27 -19.53
CA THR A 148 -1.44 58.24 -19.80
C THR A 148 -1.20 58.51 -21.28
N ASP A 149 -1.77 57.73 -22.19
CA ASP A 149 -1.63 57.96 -23.62
C ASP A 149 -2.44 59.20 -24.03
N GLY A 150 -1.75 60.34 -24.12
CA GLY A 150 -2.29 61.58 -24.64
C GLY A 150 -2.42 61.59 -26.17
N ALA A 151 -1.97 60.56 -26.90
CA ALA A 151 -2.01 60.56 -28.37
C ALA A 151 -3.42 60.71 -28.96
N PRO A 152 -4.51 60.13 -28.41
CA PRO A 152 -5.87 60.41 -28.87
C PRO A 152 -6.24 61.88 -28.73
N LEU A 153 -5.89 62.51 -27.60
CA LEU A 153 -6.10 63.92 -27.32
C LEU A 153 -5.31 64.82 -28.30
N VAL A 154 -4.05 64.47 -28.59
CA VAL A 154 -3.22 65.17 -29.56
C VAL A 154 -3.79 65.03 -30.98
N LYS A 155 -4.26 63.84 -31.38
CA LYS A 155 -4.92 63.61 -32.68
C LYS A 155 -6.19 64.47 -32.82
N ILE A 156 -7.02 64.54 -31.79
CA ILE A 156 -8.21 65.41 -31.78
C ILE A 156 -7.80 66.88 -31.94
N LYS A 157 -6.78 67.34 -31.20
CA LYS A 157 -6.26 68.71 -31.30
C LYS A 157 -5.72 69.03 -32.71
N GLN A 158 -5.00 68.09 -33.33
CA GLN A 158 -4.50 68.23 -34.70
C GLN A 158 -5.64 68.30 -35.72
N ALA A 159 -6.65 67.43 -35.61
CA ALA A 159 -7.84 67.45 -36.47
C ALA A 159 -8.61 68.77 -36.34
N LEU A 160 -8.79 69.28 -35.10
CA LEU A 160 -9.39 70.59 -34.85
C LEU A 160 -8.62 71.74 -35.50
N THR A 161 -7.28 71.69 -35.46
CA THR A 161 -6.43 72.72 -36.07
C THR A 161 -6.54 72.68 -37.59
N LYS A 162 -6.56 71.47 -38.17
CA LYS A 162 -6.75 71.27 -39.61
C LYS A 162 -8.10 71.81 -40.09
N LEU A 163 -9.18 71.48 -39.38
CA LEU A 163 -10.52 72.00 -39.68
C LEU A 163 -10.56 73.53 -39.65
N LYS A 164 -9.95 74.17 -38.64
CA LYS A 164 -9.84 75.64 -38.59
C LYS A 164 -9.13 76.21 -39.81
N GLN A 165 -8.03 75.58 -40.24
CA GLN A 165 -7.29 76.02 -41.41
C GLN A 165 -8.12 75.85 -42.71
N GLU A 166 -8.86 74.74 -42.82
CA GLU A 166 -9.77 74.50 -43.94
C GLU A 166 -10.91 75.53 -43.98
N THR A 167 -11.46 75.94 -42.82
CA THR A 167 -12.46 77.03 -42.73
C THR A 167 -11.90 78.34 -43.25
N ILE A 168 -10.71 78.75 -42.79
CA ILE A 168 -10.05 79.99 -43.25
C ILE A 168 -9.80 79.92 -44.77
N GLN A 169 -9.34 78.78 -45.27
CA GLN A 169 -9.12 78.61 -46.71
C GLN A 169 -10.42 78.69 -47.50
N MET A 170 -11.51 78.12 -47.00
CA MET A 170 -12.84 78.25 -47.60
C MET A 170 -13.30 79.71 -47.61
N ASP A 171 -13.13 80.45 -46.52
CA ASP A 171 -13.49 81.88 -46.45
C ASP A 171 -12.74 82.72 -47.49
N ILE A 172 -11.44 82.48 -47.67
CA ILE A 172 -10.64 83.15 -48.71
C ILE A 172 -11.18 82.80 -50.11
N ARG A 173 -11.47 81.52 -50.36
CA ARG A 173 -12.03 81.09 -51.66
C ARG A 173 -13.38 81.73 -51.92
N ILE A 174 -14.26 81.80 -50.91
CA ILE A 174 -15.54 82.51 -50.99
C ILE A 174 -15.30 83.97 -51.37
N GLY A 175 -14.41 84.68 -50.66
CA GLY A 175 -14.10 86.08 -50.96
C GLY A 175 -13.53 86.32 -52.36
N VAL A 176 -12.67 85.43 -52.88
CA VAL A 176 -12.16 85.50 -54.26
C VAL A 176 -13.28 85.28 -55.28
N VAL A 177 -14.15 84.29 -55.03
CA VAL A 177 -15.30 84.01 -55.90
C VAL A 177 -16.29 85.17 -55.89
N GLU A 178 -16.59 85.75 -54.72
CA GLU A 178 -17.42 86.94 -54.57
C GLU A 178 -16.83 88.14 -55.31
N HIS A 179 -15.53 88.40 -55.16
CA HIS A 179 -14.84 89.48 -55.88
C HIS A 179 -14.87 89.25 -57.41
N THR A 180 -14.61 88.03 -57.85
CA THR A 180 -14.63 87.66 -59.29
C THR A 180 -16.03 87.80 -59.88
N LEU A 181 -17.06 87.41 -59.12
CA LEU A 181 -18.46 87.57 -59.50
C LEU A 181 -18.84 89.05 -59.57
N LEU A 182 -18.44 89.86 -58.58
CA LEU A 182 -18.67 91.30 -58.57
C LEU A 182 -17.97 91.99 -59.74
N GLN A 183 -16.71 91.65 -60.00
CA GLN A 183 -15.95 92.20 -61.14
C GLN A 183 -16.58 91.81 -62.47
N SER A 184 -17.05 90.57 -62.61
CA SER A 184 -17.78 90.11 -63.80
C SER A 184 -19.08 90.89 -63.98
N LYS A 185 -19.88 91.08 -62.92
CA LYS A 185 -21.10 91.91 -62.97
C LYS A 185 -20.80 93.38 -63.30
N LEU A 186 -19.72 93.95 -62.76
CA LEU A 186 -19.30 95.32 -63.10
C LEU A 186 -18.83 95.44 -64.55
N LYS A 187 -18.08 94.45 -65.07
CA LYS A 187 -17.67 94.38 -66.47
C LYS A 187 -18.88 94.24 -67.42
N GLU A 188 -19.85 93.40 -67.06
CA GLU A 188 -21.12 93.26 -67.80
C GLU A 188 -21.88 94.57 -67.83
N LYS A 189 -22.01 95.26 -66.68
CA LYS A 189 -22.63 96.59 -66.60
C LYS A 189 -21.85 97.64 -67.40
N SER A 190 -20.52 97.63 -67.35
CA SER A 190 -19.68 98.55 -68.12
C SER A 190 -19.78 98.29 -69.63
N ASN A 191 -19.85 97.02 -70.04
CA ASN A 191 -20.05 96.62 -71.43
C ASN A 191 -21.45 97.02 -71.90
N MET A 192 -22.50 96.84 -71.09
CA MET A 192 -23.84 97.35 -71.40
C MET A 192 -23.85 98.88 -71.60
N THR A 193 -23.16 99.65 -70.75
CA THR A 193 -23.04 101.11 -70.94
C THR A 193 -22.19 101.48 -72.16
N ARG A 194 -21.18 100.68 -72.51
CA ARG A 194 -20.31 100.91 -73.67
C ARG A 194 -21.02 100.56 -74.98
N ASP A 195 -21.80 99.48 -74.99
CA ASP A 195 -22.64 99.07 -76.12
C ASP A 195 -23.79 100.06 -76.32
N MET A 196 -24.40 100.57 -75.24
CA MET A 196 -25.31 101.74 -75.28
C MET A 196 -24.65 102.97 -75.92
N HIS A 197 -23.43 103.34 -75.50
CA HIS A 197 -22.72 104.48 -76.10
C HIS A 197 -22.32 104.24 -77.57
N ALA A 198 -22.05 102.99 -77.95
CA ALA A 198 -21.79 102.61 -79.35
C ALA A 198 -23.06 102.61 -80.23
N THR A 199 -24.26 102.49 -79.64
CA THR A 199 -25.54 102.58 -80.37
C THR A 199 -26.09 104.02 -80.47
N ILE A 200 -25.51 105.00 -79.78
CA ILE A 200 -26.01 106.38 -79.68
C ILE A 200 -25.24 107.37 -80.59
N ILE A 201 -24.39 106.89 -81.50
CA ILE A 201 -23.85 107.73 -82.59
C ILE A 201 -24.59 107.38 -83.91
N PRO A 202 -25.63 108.13 -84.29
CA PRO A 202 -26.19 108.11 -85.65
C PRO A 202 -25.56 109.19 -86.55
N ASP A 203 -25.06 108.71 -87.69
CA ASP A 203 -25.27 109.17 -89.09
C ASP A 203 -24.85 110.56 -89.64
N SER A 204 -24.35 110.49 -90.89
CA SER A 204 -24.44 111.47 -92.02
C SER A 204 -23.42 112.63 -92.23
N SER A 205 -22.73 112.59 -93.40
CA SER A 205 -22.50 113.65 -94.44
C SER A 205 -21.28 113.29 -95.33
N ILE A 206 -21.38 112.64 -96.51
CA ILE A 206 -21.71 113.07 -97.90
C ILE A 206 -20.68 114.05 -98.57
N VAL A 207 -20.35 113.77 -99.84
CA VAL A 207 -19.79 114.61 -100.96
C VAL A 207 -18.25 114.63 -101.07
N GLY A 208 -17.60 114.05 -102.11
CA GLY A 208 -17.36 114.57 -103.49
C GLY A 208 -15.92 115.14 -103.58
N THR A 209 -15.10 115.13 -104.64
CA THR A 209 -15.11 114.80 -106.07
C THR A 209 -13.63 114.85 -106.52
N TYR A 210 -13.20 114.01 -107.47
CA TYR A 210 -12.34 114.26 -108.66
C TYR A 210 -11.83 112.94 -109.24
#